data_AF-A0A451B910-F1
#
_entry.id   AF-A0A451B910-F1
#
_cell.length_a   1.000
_cell.length_b   1.000
_cell.length_c   1.000
_cell.angle_alpha   90.00
_cell.angle_beta   90.00
_cell.angle_gamma   90.00
#
_symmetry.space_group_name_H-M   'P 1'
#
loop_
_entity.id
_entity.type
_entity.pdbx_description
1 polymer ?
#
loop_
_entity_poly.entity_id
_entity_poly.type
_entity_poly.pdbx_seq_one_letter_code
_entity_poly.pdbx_strand_id
1 'polypeptide(L)'
;MEILRTSLKWVPPYEIIERIRAEEARLREQAVQEAEEDGERRGKEIGMRRGLRAGREEGREMGREEGLREGKKEKGIEMARAALAKGLDAGLVVEISVLSEKEIEELAGC
;
A
#
# COMPACT_ATOMS: atom_id res chain seq x y z
N MET A 1 52.05 -40.50 18.09
CA MET A 1 50.78 -40.52 18.85
C MET A 1 49.63 -39.82 18.13
N GLU A 2 49.87 -38.82 17.27
CA GLU A 2 48.80 -38.13 16.51
C GLU A 2 48.02 -39.04 15.55
N ILE A 3 48.67 -40.03 14.94
CA ILE A 3 48.05 -40.99 14.01
C ILE A 3 47.03 -41.91 14.71
N LEU A 4 47.17 -42.13 16.02
CA LEU A 4 46.20 -42.90 16.81
C LEU A 4 44.97 -42.07 17.18
N ARG A 5 45.10 -40.74 17.30
CA ARG A 5 43.99 -39.82 17.57
C ARG A 5 43.04 -39.67 16.38
N THR A 6 43.54 -39.87 15.15
CA THR A 6 42.73 -39.87 13.93
C THR A 6 42.12 -41.23 13.60
N SER A 7 42.45 -42.29 14.35
CA SER A 7 41.85 -43.62 14.20
C SER A 7 40.49 -43.66 14.89
N LEU A 8 39.42 -43.83 14.11
CA LEU A 8 38.04 -44.03 14.62
C LEU A 8 37.89 -45.28 15.51
N LYS A 9 38.91 -46.14 15.60
CA LYS A 9 38.93 -47.37 16.39
C LYS A 9 38.95 -47.12 17.90
N TRP A 10 39.38 -45.94 18.34
CA TRP A 10 39.50 -45.62 19.77
C TRP A 10 39.17 -44.15 20.04
N VAL A 11 37.95 -43.74 19.68
CA VAL A 11 37.38 -42.46 20.11
C VAL A 11 36.62 -42.69 21.42
N PRO A 12 36.99 -42.03 22.53
CA PRO A 12 36.26 -42.15 23.78
C PRO A 12 34.79 -41.71 23.63
N PRO A 13 33.82 -42.41 24.24
CA PRO A 13 32.39 -42.10 24.07
C PRO A 13 31.99 -40.64 24.41
N TYR A 14 32.71 -39.99 25.33
CA TYR A 14 32.43 -38.59 25.68
C TYR A 14 32.73 -37.62 24.52
N GLU A 15 33.77 -37.88 23.71
CA GLU A 15 34.09 -37.02 22.55
C GLU A 15 33.01 -37.12 21.47
N ILE A 16 32.36 -38.29 21.34
CA ILE A 16 31.25 -38.49 20.41
C ILE A 16 30.04 -37.66 20.87
N ILE A 17 29.73 -37.69 22.17
CA ILE A 17 28.63 -36.91 22.75
C ILE A 17 28.89 -35.40 22.59
N GLU A 18 30.11 -34.94 22.81
CA GLU A 18 30.49 -33.54 22.60
C GLU A 18 30.35 -33.11 21.15
N ARG A 19 30.77 -33.95 20.20
CA ARG A 19 30.59 -33.69 18.76
C ARG A 19 29.12 -33.61 18.39
N ILE A 20 28.29 -34.55 18.85
CA ILE A 20 26.85 -34.53 18.59
C ILE A 20 26.21 -33.25 19.16
N ARG A 21 26.55 -32.87 20.39
CA ARG A 21 26.03 -31.64 21.00
C ARG A 21 26.46 -30.38 20.26
N ALA A 22 27.71 -30.33 19.80
CA ALA A 22 28.23 -29.21 19.02
C ALA A 22 27.53 -29.12 17.65
N GLU A 23 27.29 -30.26 16.99
CA GLU A 23 26.56 -30.33 15.73
C GLU A 23 25.09 -29.90 15.92
N GLU A 24 24.42 -30.40 16.95
CA GLU A 24 23.04 -30.01 17.28
C GLU A 24 22.92 -28.51 17.59
N ALA A 25 23.89 -27.94 18.33
CA ALA A 25 23.92 -26.51 18.63
C ALA A 25 24.04 -25.68 17.35
N ARG A 26 24.92 -26.08 16.42
CA ARG A 26 25.08 -25.42 15.12
C ARG A 26 23.81 -25.50 14.28
N LEU A 27 23.20 -26.69 14.20
CA LEU A 27 21.97 -26.87 13.43
C LEU A 27 20.82 -26.02 14.00
N ARG A 28 20.72 -25.91 15.33
CA ARG A 28 19.73 -25.03 15.97
C ARG A 28 20.00 -23.57 15.68
N GLU A 29 21.25 -23.14 15.75
CA GLU A 29 21.64 -21.76 15.43
C GLU A 29 21.30 -21.42 13.97
N GLN A 30 21.64 -22.30 13.03
CA GLN A 30 21.27 -22.16 11.62
C GLN A 30 19.76 -22.10 11.41
N ALA A 31 19.00 -23.00 12.03
CA ALA A 31 17.55 -23.01 11.92
C ALA A 31 16.91 -21.72 12.47
N VAL A 32 17.46 -21.15 13.54
CA VAL A 32 17.00 -19.87 14.10
C VAL A 32 17.32 -18.73 13.14
N GLN A 33 18.55 -18.66 12.62
CA GLN A 33 18.94 -17.64 11.64
C GLN A 33 18.08 -17.69 10.38
N GLU A 34 17.89 -18.87 9.80
CA GLU A 34 17.05 -19.06 8.62
C GLU A 34 15.60 -18.64 8.90
N ALA A 35 15.05 -18.99 10.06
CA ALA A 35 13.69 -18.62 10.43
C ALA A 35 13.52 -17.10 10.63
N GLU A 36 14.51 -16.43 11.22
CA GLU A 36 14.52 -14.97 11.36
C GLU A 36 14.61 -14.29 9.99
N GLU A 37 15.52 -14.72 9.11
CA GLU A 37 15.66 -14.18 7.76
C GLU A 37 14.38 -14.39 6.93
N ASP A 38 13.78 -15.58 7.00
CA ASP A 38 12.53 -15.88 6.32
C ASP A 38 11.38 -15.03 6.86
N GLY A 39 11.31 -14.88 8.18
CA GLY A 39 10.31 -14.06 8.87
C GLY A 39 10.39 -12.60 8.45
N GLU A 40 11.59 -12.03 8.46
CA GLU A 40 11.83 -10.67 8.02
C GLU A 40 11.49 -10.45 6.55
N ARG A 41 11.95 -11.36 5.68
CA ARG A 41 11.70 -11.28 4.24
C ARG A 41 10.20 -11.31 3.94
N ARG A 42 9.48 -12.28 4.52
CA ARG A 42 8.02 -12.40 4.35
C ARG A 42 7.30 -11.20 4.94
N GLY A 43 7.70 -10.73 6.11
CA GLY A 43 7.12 -9.55 6.76
C GLY A 43 7.25 -8.30 5.89
N LYS A 44 8.46 -8.04 5.37
CA LYS A 44 8.75 -6.91 4.47
C LYS A 44 7.94 -7.01 3.17
N GLU A 45 7.92 -8.18 2.53
CA GLU A 45 7.19 -8.41 1.28
C GLU A 45 5.68 -8.20 1.46
N ILE A 46 5.09 -8.80 2.50
CA ILE A 46 3.66 -8.66 2.81
C ILE A 46 3.33 -7.19 3.13
N GLY A 47 4.15 -6.52 3.95
CA GLY A 47 3.98 -5.13 4.32
C GLY A 47 4.01 -4.20 3.10
N MET A 48 5.02 -4.33 2.25
CA MET A 48 5.14 -3.53 1.02
C MET A 48 3.98 -3.79 0.07
N ARG A 49 3.61 -5.06 -0.16
CA ARG A 49 2.52 -5.41 -1.07
C ARG A 49 1.18 -4.87 -0.60
N ARG A 50 0.90 -4.95 0.70
CA ARG A 50 -0.33 -4.40 1.31
C ARG A 50 -0.34 -2.88 1.22
N GLY A 51 0.76 -2.22 1.61
CA GLY A 51 0.87 -0.75 1.57
C GLY A 51 0.71 -0.20 0.16
N LEU A 52 1.37 -0.80 -0.83
CA LEU A 52 1.27 -0.38 -2.22
C LEU A 52 -0.14 -0.58 -2.78
N ARG A 53 -0.80 -1.71 -2.45
CA ARG A 53 -2.17 -1.97 -2.89
C ARG A 53 -3.14 -0.95 -2.30
N ALA A 54 -3.10 -0.77 -0.98
CA ALA A 54 -3.98 0.16 -0.27
C ALA A 54 -3.81 1.59 -0.80
N GLY A 55 -2.56 2.09 -0.87
CA GLY A 55 -2.31 3.45 -1.35
C GLY A 55 -2.72 3.66 -2.81
N ARG A 56 -2.59 2.65 -3.67
CA ARG A 56 -3.06 2.74 -5.07
C ARG A 56 -4.58 2.74 -5.18
N GLU A 57 -5.25 1.95 -4.35
CA GLU A 57 -6.71 1.84 -4.33
C GLU A 57 -7.34 3.14 -3.80
N GLU A 58 -6.89 3.59 -2.63
CA GLU A 58 -7.31 4.86 -2.02
C GLU A 58 -7.03 6.05 -2.94
N GLY A 59 -5.82 6.14 -3.51
CA GLY A 59 -5.47 7.22 -4.43
C GLY A 59 -6.32 7.22 -5.70
N ARG A 60 -6.69 6.04 -6.22
CA ARG A 60 -7.57 5.93 -7.39
C ARG A 60 -9.00 6.29 -7.06
N GLU A 61 -9.49 5.91 -5.90
CA GLU A 61 -10.85 6.22 -5.45
C GLU A 61 -11.01 7.72 -5.22
N MET A 62 -10.11 8.33 -4.45
CA MET A 62 -10.10 9.78 -4.20
C MET A 62 -10.01 10.56 -5.51
N GLY A 63 -9.08 10.21 -6.40
CA GLY A 63 -8.94 10.91 -7.69
C GLY A 63 -10.16 10.74 -8.60
N ARG A 64 -10.85 9.59 -8.54
CA ARG A 64 -12.09 9.38 -9.30
C ARG A 64 -13.25 10.19 -8.73
N GLU A 65 -13.38 10.26 -7.41
CA GLU A 65 -14.42 11.04 -6.74
C GLU A 65 -14.23 12.54 -6.97
N GLU A 66 -13.01 13.04 -6.78
CA GLU A 66 -12.64 14.43 -7.03
C GLU A 66 -12.89 14.80 -8.49
N GLY A 67 -12.38 14.02 -9.44
CA GLY A 67 -12.62 14.27 -10.87
C GLY A 67 -14.10 14.21 -11.27
N LEU A 68 -14.90 13.33 -10.67
CA LEU A 68 -16.34 13.28 -10.91
C LEU A 68 -17.04 14.53 -10.35
N ARG A 69 -16.62 15.00 -9.18
CA ARG A 69 -17.17 16.20 -8.54
C ARG A 69 -16.82 17.45 -9.32
N GLU A 70 -15.56 17.61 -9.72
CA GLU A 70 -15.11 18.71 -10.57
C GLU A 70 -15.84 18.70 -11.91
N GLY A 71 -15.90 17.56 -12.61
CA GLY A 71 -16.61 17.46 -13.88
C GLY A 71 -18.11 17.75 -13.78
N LYS A 72 -18.77 17.36 -12.68
CA LYS A 72 -20.17 17.75 -12.42
C LYS A 72 -20.30 19.26 -12.21
N LYS A 73 -19.38 19.88 -11.47
CA LYS A 73 -19.38 21.32 -11.23
C LYS A 73 -19.13 22.10 -12.54
N GLU A 74 -18.14 21.71 -13.33
CA GLU A 74 -17.84 22.30 -14.64
C GLU A 74 -19.05 22.21 -15.58
N LYS A 75 -19.69 21.04 -15.66
CA LYS A 75 -20.90 20.86 -16.46
C LYS A 75 -22.05 21.75 -15.97
N GLY A 76 -22.21 21.89 -14.66
CA GLY A 76 -23.20 22.81 -14.07
C GLY A 76 -22.95 24.27 -14.49
N ILE A 77 -21.69 24.70 -14.47
CA ILE A 77 -21.27 26.04 -14.91
C ILE A 77 -21.53 26.24 -16.41
N GLU A 78 -21.17 25.26 -17.25
CA GLU A 78 -21.42 25.31 -18.69
C GLU A 78 -22.92 25.41 -19.00
N MET A 79 -23.74 24.59 -18.32
CA MET A 79 -25.19 24.63 -18.45
C MET A 79 -25.77 25.98 -18.01
N ALA A 80 -25.30 26.53 -16.89
CA ALA A 80 -25.74 27.83 -16.40
C ALA A 80 -25.40 28.96 -17.40
N ARG A 81 -24.18 28.98 -17.93
CA ARG A 81 -23.77 29.95 -18.97
C ARG A 81 -24.65 29.84 -20.21
N ALA A 82 -24.88 28.63 -20.70
CA ALA A 82 -25.72 28.39 -21.87
C ALA A 82 -27.18 28.81 -21.64
N ALA A 83 -27.69 28.63 -20.42
CA ALA A 83 -29.04 29.01 -20.05
C ALA A 83 -29.20 30.54 -19.95
N LEU A 84 -28.28 31.22 -19.27
CA LEU A 84 -28.24 32.69 -19.18
C LEU A 84 -28.11 33.34 -20.56
N ALA A 85 -27.24 32.80 -21.43
CA ALA A 85 -27.08 33.29 -22.80
C ALA A 85 -28.35 33.15 -23.66
N LYS A 86 -29.24 32.22 -23.32
CA LYS A 86 -30.55 32.04 -23.96
C LYS A 86 -31.65 32.92 -23.33
N GLY A 87 -31.32 33.76 -22.35
CA GLY A 87 -32.26 34.64 -21.68
C GLY A 87 -33.19 33.94 -20.67
N LEU A 88 -32.79 32.76 -20.17
CA LEU A 88 -33.49 32.12 -19.04
C LEU A 88 -33.25 32.93 -17.77
N ASP A 89 -34.29 33.03 -16.93
CA ASP A 89 -34.25 33.74 -15.66
C ASP A 89 -33.19 33.14 -14.71
N ALA A 90 -32.45 34.00 -14.01
CA ALA A 90 -31.37 33.58 -13.12
C ALA A 90 -31.86 32.67 -11.98
N GLY A 91 -33.08 32.88 -11.47
CA GLY A 91 -33.68 32.02 -10.44
C GLY A 91 -33.95 30.61 -10.97
N LEU A 92 -34.45 30.50 -12.20
CA LEU A 92 -34.66 29.20 -12.86
C LEU A 92 -33.33 28.49 -13.16
N VAL A 93 -32.26 29.24 -13.47
CA VAL A 93 -30.93 28.68 -13.68
C VAL A 93 -30.36 28.10 -12.39
N VAL A 94 -30.49 28.80 -11.26
CA VAL A 94 -30.07 28.33 -9.92
C VAL A 94 -30.70 26.98 -9.57
N GLU A 95 -32.00 26.81 -9.83
CA GLU A 95 -32.71 25.55 -9.55
C GLU A 95 -32.20 24.37 -10.41
N ILE A 96 -31.82 24.64 -11.67
CA ILE A 96 -31.48 23.59 -12.64
C ILE A 96 -29.99 23.22 -12.63
N SER A 97 -29.10 24.18 -12.40
CA SER A 97 -27.65 23.96 -12.52
C SER A 97 -26.99 23.44 -11.24
N VAL A 98 -27.73 23.35 -10.12
CA VAL A 98 -27.20 22.96 -8.79
C VAL A 98 -26.01 23.86 -8.39
N LEU A 99 -26.08 25.13 -8.77
CA LEU A 99 -25.11 26.17 -8.40
C LEU A 99 -25.76 27.12 -7.41
N SER A 100 -24.96 27.75 -6.57
CA SER A 100 -25.47 28.77 -5.66
C SER A 100 -25.86 30.05 -6.40
N GLU A 101 -26.79 30.83 -5.83
CA GLU A 101 -27.17 32.15 -6.37
C GLU A 101 -25.95 33.04 -6.62
N LYS A 102 -24.97 33.02 -5.70
CA LYS A 102 -23.71 33.77 -5.85
C LYS A 102 -22.89 33.32 -7.05
N GLU A 103 -22.76 32.01 -7.27
CA GLU A 103 -22.03 31.48 -8.44
C GLU A 103 -22.73 31.86 -9.76
N ILE A 104 -24.07 31.94 -9.76
CA ILE A 104 -24.85 32.39 -10.92
C ILE A 104 -24.74 33.91 -11.12
N GLU A 105 -24.78 34.71 -10.07
CA GLU A 105 -24.54 36.16 -10.13
C GLU A 105 -23.14 36.49 -10.63
N GLU A 106 -22.12 35.74 -10.20
CA GLU A 106 -20.75 35.87 -10.73
C GLU A 106 -20.67 35.49 -12.22
N LEU A 107 -21.44 34.51 -12.66
CA LEU A 107 -21.53 34.11 -14.07
C LEU A 107 -22.33 35.09 -14.93
N ALA A 108 -23.30 35.78 -14.35
CA ALA A 108 -24.13 36.80 -15.00
C ALA A 108 -23.50 38.21 -14.95
N GLY A 109 -22.55 38.44 -14.04
CA GLY A 109 -21.95 39.73 -13.71
C GLY A 109 -20.76 40.18 -14.58
N CYS A 110 -20.60 39.64 -15.78
CA CYS A 110 -19.71 40.15 -16.82
C CYS A 110 -20.51 40.54 -18.07
#